data_AF-A0A182Y6V3-F1
#
_entry.id   AF-A0A182Y6V3-F1
#
_cell.length_a   1.000
_cell.length_b   1.000
_cell.length_c   1.000
_cell.angle_alpha   90.00
_cell.angle_beta   90.00
_cell.angle_gamma   90.00
#
_symmetry.space_group_name_H-M   'P 1'
#
loop_
_entity.id
_entity.type
_entity.pdbx_description
1 polymer ?
#
loop_
_entity_poly.entity_id
_entity_poly.type
_entity_poly.pdbx_seq_one_letter_code
_entity_poly.pdbx_strand_id
1 'polypeptide(L)'
;MGRTEPLIVKYKNKWYDLTEFAHKHPGGKNSLTGLHNKDMEERFDRAPGHSQAAQYLMKEYQVKPSAESADPDAKQQPNGYTLNGAKATVNGTTVTNGYKNGVKPPTSNGLHGKQASTVGNGEVTHLTDDSMEHLVDWSKPMVFQIHKLGDKYGEWVNKPVDRELRLFGPSWVENMTKTPWWIVPGFWIPAILYIIVQFGARDLAAGRGWTDPNQSFLTVDLYLHLVIGAFAWTLLEYSLHRWVFHLDPKSNRFLQTFHFLIHGQHHKVPFDPHRLVFPVPPAILLTTIFYQPVYYVFPYPRLTLAGGLIGYLIYDMIHYYLHYGSPAGGHLYHMKRYHYSHHFVHHDQGYGISSDLWDKLFGTRIILRKLKYLLKW
;
A
#
# COMPACT_ATOMS: atom_id res chain seq x y z
N MET A 1 -15.16 19.40 -8.59
CA MET A 1 -13.86 19.42 -7.87
C MET A 1 -13.05 20.57 -8.44
N GLY A 2 -12.62 21.53 -7.60
CA GLY A 2 -11.84 22.69 -8.06
C GLY A 2 -10.52 22.25 -8.68
N ARG A 3 -9.97 23.05 -9.60
CA ARG A 3 -8.66 22.78 -10.20
C ARG A 3 -7.61 22.74 -9.08
N THR A 4 -6.89 21.63 -8.97
CA THR A 4 -5.71 21.51 -8.11
C THR A 4 -4.71 22.56 -8.55
N GLU A 5 -4.20 23.37 -7.61
CA GLU A 5 -3.17 24.35 -7.94
C GLU A 5 -1.87 23.64 -8.35
N PRO A 6 -1.22 24.05 -9.44
CA PRO A 6 0.04 23.46 -9.86
C PRO A 6 1.10 23.53 -8.76
N LEU A 7 1.78 22.41 -8.51
CA LEU A 7 2.91 22.32 -7.59
C LEU A 7 4.13 21.81 -8.33
N ILE A 8 4.76 22.73 -9.07
CA ILE A 8 6.02 22.47 -9.76
C ILE A 8 7.19 22.86 -8.84
N VAL A 9 8.16 21.98 -8.66
CA VAL A 9 9.34 22.20 -7.78
C VAL A 9 10.64 21.85 -8.51
N LYS A 10 11.74 22.48 -8.11
CA LYS A 10 13.08 22.15 -8.58
C LYS A 10 13.83 21.36 -7.50
N TYR A 11 14.54 20.32 -7.89
CA TYR A 11 15.41 19.53 -7.01
C TYR A 11 16.60 19.00 -7.79
N LYS A 12 17.83 19.26 -7.34
CA LYS A 12 19.08 18.80 -7.99
C LYS A 12 19.09 19.09 -9.51
N ASN A 13 18.77 20.34 -9.86
CA ASN A 13 18.69 20.83 -11.24
C ASN A 13 17.66 20.15 -12.17
N LYS A 14 16.73 19.37 -11.61
CA LYS A 14 15.60 18.77 -12.34
C LYS A 14 14.28 19.36 -11.84
N TRP A 15 13.29 19.39 -12.71
CA TRP A 15 11.94 19.86 -12.41
C TRP A 15 11.01 18.68 -12.15
N TYR A 16 10.08 18.86 -11.23
CA TYR A 16 9.11 17.84 -10.83
C TYR A 16 7.72 18.44 -10.67
N ASP A 17 6.70 17.72 -11.10
CA ASP A 17 5.30 18.08 -10.92
C ASP A 17 4.67 17.23 -9.81
N LEU A 18 4.49 17.84 -8.64
CA LEU A 18 3.92 17.21 -7.45
C LEU A 18 2.43 17.52 -7.27
N THR A 19 1.75 18.09 -8.28
CA THR A 19 0.34 18.52 -8.17
C THR A 19 -0.56 17.39 -7.72
N GLU A 20 -0.47 16.23 -8.40
CA GLU A 20 -1.22 15.03 -8.06
C GLU A 20 -0.61 14.25 -6.89
N PHE A 21 0.68 14.44 -6.59
CA PHE A 21 1.29 13.80 -5.42
C PHE A 21 0.94 14.48 -4.10
N ALA A 22 0.57 15.77 -4.12
CA ALA A 22 0.45 16.58 -2.91
C ALA A 22 -0.53 15.98 -1.88
N HIS A 23 -1.63 15.38 -2.34
CA HIS A 23 -2.62 14.72 -1.47
C HIS A 23 -2.19 13.31 -1.01
N LYS A 24 -1.25 12.69 -1.71
CA LYS A 24 -0.65 11.39 -1.39
C LYS A 24 0.59 11.52 -0.49
N HIS A 25 1.13 12.73 -0.38
CA HIS A 25 2.40 12.99 0.29
C HIS A 25 2.36 12.53 1.76
N PRO A 26 3.28 11.65 2.21
CA PRO A 26 3.26 11.12 3.57
C PRO A 26 3.39 12.21 4.65
N GLY A 27 4.13 13.27 4.36
CA GLY A 27 4.27 14.45 5.22
C GLY A 27 3.10 15.44 5.17
N GLY A 28 2.00 15.10 4.49
CA GLY A 28 0.83 15.97 4.30
C GLY A 28 1.05 17.08 3.27
N LYS A 29 -0.02 17.53 2.61
CA LYS A 29 0.02 18.59 1.58
C LYS A 29 0.49 19.93 2.13
N ASN A 30 0.20 20.23 3.39
CA ASN A 30 0.61 21.48 4.03
C ASN A 30 2.12 21.58 4.24
N SER A 31 2.85 20.45 4.21
CA SER A 31 4.31 20.48 4.19
C SER A 31 4.88 20.91 2.83
N LEU A 32 4.06 20.96 1.77
CA LEU A 32 4.49 21.37 0.43
C LEU A 32 4.12 22.84 0.12
N THR A 33 3.36 23.49 1.00
CA THR A 33 2.93 24.88 0.83
C THR A 33 4.12 25.81 0.63
N GLY A 34 4.00 26.70 -0.35
CA GLY A 34 5.01 27.71 -0.67
C GLY A 34 6.24 27.20 -1.43
N LEU A 35 6.25 25.94 -1.89
CA LEU A 35 7.31 25.37 -2.71
C LEU A 35 7.12 25.56 -4.22
N HIS A 36 5.96 25.99 -4.68
CA HIS A 36 5.72 26.15 -6.12
C HIS A 36 6.75 27.12 -6.74
N ASN A 37 7.39 26.67 -7.81
CA ASN A 37 8.48 27.32 -8.55
C ASN A 37 9.72 27.63 -7.69
N LYS A 38 9.95 26.87 -6.62
CA LYS A 38 11.15 26.98 -5.78
C LYS A 38 12.03 25.75 -5.87
N ASP A 39 13.31 25.96 -5.54
CA ASP A 39 14.23 24.87 -5.26
C ASP A 39 13.94 24.31 -3.86
N MET A 40 13.73 22.99 -3.80
CA MET A 40 13.43 22.28 -2.56
C MET A 40 14.60 21.45 -2.05
N GLU A 41 15.77 21.50 -2.68
CA GLU A 41 16.94 20.68 -2.31
C GLU A 41 17.30 20.77 -0.83
N GLU A 42 17.45 21.98 -0.30
CA GLU A 42 17.72 22.18 1.11
C GLU A 42 16.62 21.57 1.99
N ARG A 43 15.34 21.77 1.64
CA ARG A 43 14.21 21.28 2.45
C ARG A 43 14.05 19.75 2.37
N PHE A 44 14.38 19.17 1.22
CA PHE A 44 14.23 17.74 0.94
C PHE A 44 15.35 16.93 1.58
N ASP A 45 16.58 17.46 1.57
CA ASP A 45 17.78 16.80 2.11
C ASP A 45 18.06 17.16 3.58
N ARG A 46 17.42 18.22 4.13
CA ARG A 46 17.61 18.65 5.53
C ARG A 46 17.25 17.52 6.51
N ALA A 47 18.16 17.27 7.45
CA ALA A 47 18.03 16.22 8.45
C ALA A 47 16.71 16.32 9.25
N PRO A 48 15.90 15.24 9.31
CA PRO A 48 16.11 13.97 8.62
C PRO A 48 15.78 14.10 7.13
N GLY A 49 16.73 13.79 6.25
CA GLY A 49 16.42 13.74 4.83
C GLY A 49 15.34 12.70 4.54
N HIS A 50 14.70 12.84 3.38
CA HIS A 50 13.75 11.84 2.90
C HIS A 50 14.43 10.46 2.74
N SER A 51 13.67 9.38 3.01
CA SER A 51 14.15 8.01 2.86
C SER A 51 14.54 7.68 1.42
N GLN A 52 15.30 6.60 1.22
CA GLN A 52 15.60 6.10 -0.13
C GLN A 52 14.33 5.75 -0.92
N ALA A 53 13.31 5.22 -0.26
CA ALA A 53 12.01 4.95 -0.86
C ALA A 53 11.33 6.23 -1.38
N ALA A 54 11.37 7.32 -0.60
CA ALA A 54 10.83 8.61 -1.02
C ALA A 54 11.65 9.23 -2.17
N GLN A 55 12.97 9.11 -2.15
CA GLN A 55 13.85 9.53 -3.26
C GLN A 55 13.56 8.76 -4.54
N TYR A 56 13.32 7.46 -4.43
CA TYR A 56 12.95 6.60 -5.56
C TYR A 56 11.58 6.99 -6.13
N LEU A 57 10.56 7.14 -5.28
CA LEU A 57 9.21 7.54 -5.68
C LEU A 57 9.18 8.93 -6.35
N MET A 58 10.01 9.87 -5.88
CA MET A 58 10.12 11.23 -6.43
C MET A 58 10.39 11.22 -7.95
N LYS A 59 11.10 10.21 -8.47
CA LYS A 59 11.44 10.09 -9.89
C LYS A 59 10.19 9.99 -10.78
N GLU A 60 9.11 9.37 -10.31
CA GLU A 60 7.82 9.25 -11.03
C GLU A 60 7.24 10.61 -11.42
N TYR A 61 7.58 11.65 -10.67
CA TYR A 61 7.05 12.99 -10.85
C TYR A 61 8.00 13.92 -11.61
N GLN A 62 9.13 13.41 -12.13
CA GLN A 62 10.06 14.23 -12.88
C GLN A 62 9.45 14.72 -14.19
N VAL A 63 9.50 16.03 -14.41
CA VAL A 63 9.10 16.66 -15.68
C VAL A 63 10.19 16.38 -16.72
N LYS A 64 9.82 15.76 -17.84
CA LYS A 64 10.71 15.54 -18.97
C LYS A 64 10.55 16.69 -19.98
N PRO A 65 11.63 17.18 -20.60
CA PRO A 65 11.52 18.09 -21.74
C PRO A 65 10.65 17.45 -22.82
N SER A 66 9.71 18.21 -23.42
CA SER A 66 8.94 17.69 -24.55
C SER A 66 9.90 17.38 -25.70
N ALA A 67 9.74 16.21 -26.31
CA ALA A 67 10.40 15.84 -27.57
C ALA A 67 9.76 16.59 -28.76
N GLU A 68 9.50 17.89 -28.62
CA GLU A 68 8.95 18.75 -29.68
C GLU A 68 10.05 19.52 -30.42
N SER A 69 11.32 19.13 -30.27
CA SER A 69 12.42 19.63 -31.08
C SER A 69 13.11 18.56 -31.95
N ALA A 70 12.48 17.40 -32.19
CA ALA A 70 13.00 16.42 -33.13
C ALA A 70 11.87 15.61 -33.82
N ASP A 71 11.76 15.84 -35.14
CA ASP A 71 11.09 15.02 -36.17
C ASP A 71 9.59 15.28 -36.50
N PRO A 72 9.26 15.86 -37.68
CA PRO A 72 7.89 16.08 -38.15
C PRO A 72 7.05 14.84 -38.52
N ASP A 73 7.64 13.63 -38.62
CA ASP A 73 6.96 12.47 -39.24
C ASP A 73 6.46 11.37 -38.27
N ALA A 74 6.41 11.62 -36.96
CA ALA A 74 5.95 10.62 -35.99
C ALA A 74 4.40 10.45 -36.00
N LYS A 75 3.92 9.46 -36.76
CA LYS A 75 2.52 9.02 -36.78
C LYS A 75 2.00 8.67 -35.38
N GLN A 76 0.91 9.34 -34.97
CA GLN A 76 0.12 9.00 -33.79
C GLN A 76 -0.52 7.61 -33.94
N GLN A 77 -0.42 6.76 -32.90
CA GLN A 77 -1.27 5.58 -32.74
C GLN A 77 -1.98 5.58 -31.38
N PRO A 78 -3.24 5.08 -31.32
CA PRO A 78 -4.19 5.38 -30.25
C PRO A 78 -4.24 4.31 -29.13
N ASN A 79 -4.94 4.67 -28.04
CA ASN A 79 -5.36 3.89 -26.84
C ASN A 79 -4.49 4.20 -25.59
N GLY A 80 -4.93 4.79 -24.49
CA GLY A 80 -6.26 5.23 -24.04
C GLY A 80 -6.31 5.07 -22.51
N TYR A 81 -6.11 6.17 -21.76
CA TYR A 81 -6.69 6.56 -20.46
C TYR A 81 -6.03 7.91 -20.07
N THR A 82 -6.84 8.94 -19.93
CA THR A 82 -6.45 10.30 -19.57
C THR A 82 -6.72 10.57 -18.09
N LEU A 83 -5.83 11.33 -17.44
CA LEU A 83 -6.19 12.13 -16.29
C LEU A 83 -5.80 13.59 -16.55
N ASN A 84 -6.79 14.45 -16.37
CA ASN A 84 -6.76 15.90 -16.52
C ASN A 84 -5.91 16.53 -15.43
N GLY A 85 -5.18 17.60 -15.76
CA GLY A 85 -5.00 18.68 -14.78
C GLY A 85 -3.66 19.38 -14.68
N ALA A 86 -3.04 19.78 -15.80
CA ALA A 86 -2.38 21.08 -16.01
C ALA A 86 -1.29 20.95 -17.07
N LYS A 87 -1.40 21.73 -18.15
CA LYS A 87 -0.22 22.09 -18.95
C LYS A 87 0.60 23.03 -18.06
N ALA A 88 1.73 22.59 -17.53
CA ALA A 88 2.65 23.48 -16.85
C ALA A 88 3.51 24.17 -17.91
N THR A 89 3.57 25.50 -17.89
CA THR A 89 4.52 26.26 -18.71
C THR A 89 5.75 26.54 -17.85
N VAL A 90 6.89 25.94 -18.17
CA VAL A 90 8.17 26.24 -17.51
C VAL A 90 9.03 26.97 -18.54
N ASN A 91 9.42 28.21 -18.26
CA ASN A 91 10.25 29.05 -19.14
C ASN A 91 9.76 29.18 -20.59
N GLY A 92 8.44 29.36 -20.80
CA GLY A 92 7.86 29.54 -22.14
C GLY A 92 7.63 28.25 -22.93
N THR A 93 7.96 27.08 -22.37
CA THR A 93 7.71 25.77 -23.00
C THR A 93 6.54 25.08 -22.32
N THR A 94 5.59 24.56 -23.11
CA THR A 94 4.50 23.71 -22.61
C THR A 94 5.07 22.34 -22.26
N VAL A 95 5.05 21.96 -20.98
CA VAL A 95 5.61 20.69 -20.52
C VAL A 95 4.48 19.72 -20.13
N THR A 96 4.68 18.45 -20.45
CA THR A 96 3.74 17.36 -20.16
C THR A 96 4.35 16.42 -19.11
N ASN A 97 3.51 15.87 -18.23
CA ASN A 97 3.96 15.00 -17.15
C ASN A 97 4.68 13.76 -17.65
N GLY A 98 5.78 13.45 -16.96
CA GLY A 98 6.89 12.66 -17.47
C GLY A 98 6.92 11.19 -17.09
N TYR A 99 5.80 10.46 -17.12
CA TYR A 99 5.83 9.01 -17.43
C TYR A 99 4.79 8.70 -18.52
N LYS A 100 5.27 8.63 -19.76
CA LYS A 100 4.60 7.85 -20.80
C LYS A 100 4.81 6.37 -20.45
N ASN A 101 3.72 5.69 -20.12
CA ASN A 101 3.69 4.25 -19.88
C ASN A 101 4.26 3.47 -21.07
N GLY A 102 5.05 2.42 -20.75
CA GLY A 102 5.28 1.23 -21.59
C GLY A 102 5.99 1.45 -22.93
N VAL A 103 7.29 1.14 -23.00
CA VAL A 103 8.01 0.98 -24.28
C VAL A 103 8.29 -0.51 -24.51
N LYS A 104 7.76 -1.04 -25.62
CA LYS A 104 8.18 -2.30 -26.24
C LYS A 104 9.65 -2.13 -26.71
N PRO A 105 10.57 -3.09 -26.49
CA PRO A 105 11.89 -2.99 -27.07
C PRO A 105 11.81 -3.10 -28.60
N PRO A 106 12.59 -2.32 -29.37
CA PRO A 106 12.79 -2.60 -30.78
C PRO A 106 13.58 -3.90 -30.90
N THR A 107 13.10 -4.78 -31.76
CA THR A 107 13.85 -5.95 -32.22
C THR A 107 15.11 -5.48 -32.93
N SER A 108 16.29 -5.78 -32.38
CA SER A 108 17.53 -5.73 -33.15
C SER A 108 18.38 -6.96 -32.90
N ASN A 109 18.44 -7.81 -33.92
CA ASN A 109 19.56 -8.72 -34.15
C ASN A 109 20.83 -7.88 -34.31
N GLY A 110 21.93 -8.26 -33.66
CA GLY A 110 23.23 -7.63 -33.89
C GLY A 110 24.30 -8.08 -32.91
N LEU A 111 25.33 -8.73 -33.45
CA LEU A 111 26.50 -9.31 -32.78
C LEU A 111 27.57 -8.28 -32.38
N HIS A 112 28.36 -8.68 -31.36
CA HIS A 112 29.78 -8.36 -31.09
C HIS A 112 30.20 -7.00 -30.49
N GLY A 113 31.05 -7.09 -29.45
CA GLY A 113 31.95 -6.00 -29.01
C GLY A 113 32.44 -6.15 -27.56
N LYS A 114 33.66 -6.68 -27.36
CA LYS A 114 34.36 -6.85 -26.07
C LYS A 114 34.98 -5.53 -25.55
N GLN A 115 35.04 -5.43 -24.21
CA GLN A 115 36.05 -4.82 -23.32
C GLN A 115 36.54 -3.36 -23.54
N ALA A 116 36.55 -2.56 -22.47
CA ALA A 116 37.79 -2.15 -21.78
C ALA A 116 37.50 -1.31 -20.51
N SER A 117 38.30 -1.56 -19.49
CA SER A 117 38.43 -0.87 -18.19
C SER A 117 39.27 0.42 -18.29
N THR A 118 38.99 1.43 -17.47
CA THR A 118 40.01 2.31 -16.85
C THR A 118 39.45 3.17 -15.71
N VAL A 119 40.36 3.55 -14.82
CA VAL A 119 40.27 4.03 -13.44
C VAL A 119 39.95 5.53 -13.33
N GLY A 120 39.28 5.98 -12.25
CA GLY A 120 39.40 7.38 -11.81
C GLY A 120 38.30 7.92 -10.89
N ASN A 121 38.66 8.15 -9.62
CA ASN A 121 38.10 9.09 -8.64
C ASN A 121 36.74 8.78 -7.99
N GLY A 122 36.73 8.89 -6.66
CA GLY A 122 35.63 8.60 -5.74
C GLY A 122 34.45 9.55 -5.90
N GLU A 123 33.68 9.32 -6.94
CA GLU A 123 32.35 9.88 -7.12
C GLU A 123 31.36 9.04 -6.31
N VAL A 124 30.57 9.71 -5.48
CA VAL A 124 29.51 9.15 -4.64
C VAL A 124 28.43 8.51 -5.53
N THR A 125 28.70 7.28 -5.98
CA THR A 125 27.90 6.51 -6.95
C THR A 125 26.86 5.61 -6.26
N HIS A 126 26.33 6.05 -5.12
CA HIS A 126 25.14 5.45 -4.51
C HIS A 126 23.95 6.41 -4.49
N LEU A 127 23.78 7.18 -5.56
CA LEU A 127 22.49 7.80 -5.89
C LEU A 127 21.56 6.72 -6.44
N THR A 128 20.99 5.91 -5.55
CA THR A 128 19.82 5.02 -5.78
C THR A 128 19.86 4.20 -7.07
N ASP A 129 20.23 2.92 -6.97
CA ASP A 129 20.31 1.98 -8.08
C ASP A 129 19.04 1.97 -8.98
N ASP A 130 19.14 2.61 -10.16
CA ASP A 130 18.14 2.59 -11.24
C ASP A 130 17.97 1.18 -11.85
N SER A 131 18.85 0.22 -11.52
CA SER A 131 18.76 -1.15 -12.04
C SER A 131 17.43 -1.83 -11.72
N MET A 132 16.73 -1.37 -10.68
CA MET A 132 15.46 -1.93 -10.24
C MET A 132 14.27 -1.53 -11.12
N GLU A 133 14.32 -0.40 -11.82
CA GLU A 133 13.20 0.09 -12.63
C GLU A 133 12.89 -0.82 -13.82
N HIS A 134 13.95 -1.42 -14.39
CA HIS A 134 13.88 -2.22 -15.62
C HIS A 134 13.67 -3.72 -15.38
N LEU A 135 13.55 -4.17 -14.12
CA LEU A 135 13.40 -5.59 -13.80
C LEU A 135 12.04 -6.17 -14.21
N VAL A 136 11.03 -5.32 -14.33
CA VAL A 136 9.68 -5.71 -14.77
C VAL A 136 9.17 -4.76 -15.85
N ASP A 137 8.34 -5.30 -16.72
CA ASP A 137 7.58 -4.55 -17.73
C ASP A 137 6.18 -4.27 -17.19
N TRP A 138 5.94 -3.02 -16.80
CA TRP A 138 4.65 -2.55 -16.26
C TRP A 138 3.51 -2.58 -17.27
N SER A 139 3.79 -2.72 -18.58
CA SER A 139 2.75 -2.89 -19.60
C SER A 139 2.20 -4.33 -19.65
N LYS A 140 2.83 -5.26 -18.93
CA LYS A 140 2.50 -6.68 -18.91
C LYS A 140 1.99 -7.12 -17.53
N PRO A 141 1.24 -8.24 -17.46
CA PRO A 141 0.81 -8.85 -16.20
C PRO A 141 2.00 -9.16 -15.27
N MET A 142 1.88 -8.79 -13.99
CA MET A 142 3.00 -8.81 -13.04
C MET A 142 3.30 -10.21 -12.49
N VAL A 143 2.30 -11.07 -12.28
CA VAL A 143 2.44 -12.33 -11.53
C VAL A 143 3.58 -13.22 -12.05
N PHE A 144 3.68 -13.39 -13.38
CA PHE A 144 4.73 -14.20 -14.00
C PHE A 144 6.09 -13.51 -14.07
N GLN A 145 6.13 -12.19 -13.89
CA GLN A 145 7.36 -11.40 -13.86
C GLN A 145 8.02 -11.48 -12.49
N ILE A 146 7.23 -11.52 -11.40
CA ILE A 146 7.74 -11.65 -10.02
C ILE A 146 8.63 -12.87 -9.86
N HIS A 147 8.22 -14.01 -10.43
CA HIS A 147 8.99 -15.25 -10.37
C HIS A 147 10.42 -15.12 -10.96
N LYS A 148 10.67 -14.11 -11.81
CA LYS A 148 11.98 -13.88 -12.46
C LYS A 148 12.91 -12.98 -11.64
N LEU A 149 12.42 -12.33 -10.59
CA LEU A 149 13.18 -11.34 -9.83
C LEU A 149 14.29 -11.97 -8.97
N GLY A 150 14.06 -13.18 -8.44
CA GLY A 150 15.07 -13.88 -7.63
C GLY A 150 15.54 -13.02 -6.47
N ASP A 151 16.85 -12.92 -6.28
CA ASP A 151 17.44 -12.21 -5.13
C ASP A 151 17.14 -10.70 -5.10
N LYS A 152 16.76 -10.12 -6.25
CA LYS A 152 16.40 -8.69 -6.34
C LYS A 152 15.00 -8.38 -5.80
N TYR A 153 14.18 -9.40 -5.53
CA TYR A 153 12.79 -9.24 -5.14
C TYR A 153 12.61 -8.37 -3.88
N GLY A 154 13.37 -8.67 -2.81
CA GLY A 154 13.19 -8.02 -1.50
C GLY A 154 13.47 -6.52 -1.54
N GLU A 155 14.51 -6.09 -2.26
CA GLU A 155 14.78 -4.67 -2.45
C GLU A 155 13.80 -4.04 -3.46
N TRP A 156 13.42 -4.75 -4.52
CA TRP A 156 12.49 -4.24 -5.53
C TRP A 156 11.07 -3.98 -4.98
N VAL A 157 10.55 -4.88 -4.13
CA VAL A 157 9.17 -4.79 -3.61
C VAL A 157 9.01 -3.64 -2.61
N ASN A 158 10.07 -3.32 -1.88
CA ASN A 158 10.09 -2.25 -0.87
C ASN A 158 10.37 -0.85 -1.44
N LYS A 159 10.59 -0.72 -2.76
CA LYS A 159 10.71 0.56 -3.45
C LYS A 159 9.36 0.98 -4.05
N PRO A 160 8.55 1.81 -3.36
CA PRO A 160 7.20 2.16 -3.80
C PRO A 160 7.20 2.95 -5.11
N VAL A 161 6.13 2.78 -5.90
CA VAL A 161 5.87 3.53 -7.12
C VAL A 161 4.39 3.96 -7.17
N ASP A 162 4.09 5.02 -7.92
CA ASP A 162 2.73 5.48 -8.21
C ASP A 162 2.34 5.11 -9.65
N ARG A 163 2.15 3.81 -9.90
CA ARG A 163 1.84 3.24 -11.22
C ARG A 163 0.64 2.31 -11.15
N GLU A 164 -0.07 2.14 -12.26
CA GLU A 164 -1.11 1.12 -12.36
C GLU A 164 -0.48 -0.29 -12.32
N LEU A 165 -1.01 -1.17 -11.47
CA LEU A 165 -0.59 -2.56 -11.36
C LEU A 165 -1.61 -3.50 -11.98
N ARG A 166 -1.18 -4.23 -13.01
CA ARG A 166 -1.92 -5.35 -13.60
C ARG A 166 -1.32 -6.68 -13.14
N LEU A 167 -2.08 -7.53 -12.47
CA LEU A 167 -1.62 -8.86 -12.03
C LEU A 167 -1.76 -9.91 -13.14
N PHE A 168 -2.91 -9.93 -13.82
CA PHE A 168 -3.27 -10.99 -14.76
C PHE A 168 -3.55 -10.48 -16.18
N GLY A 169 -3.30 -11.36 -17.16
CA GLY A 169 -3.53 -11.07 -18.58
C GLY A 169 -5.01 -10.88 -18.90
N PRO A 170 -5.87 -11.89 -18.69
CA PRO A 170 -7.29 -11.76 -18.95
C PRO A 170 -7.95 -10.71 -18.05
N SER A 171 -8.66 -9.75 -18.64
CA SER A 171 -9.27 -8.63 -17.90
C SER A 171 -10.30 -9.07 -16.87
N TRP A 172 -11.00 -10.18 -17.10
CA TRP A 172 -11.97 -10.70 -16.13
C TRP A 172 -11.28 -11.24 -14.86
N VAL A 173 -10.13 -11.92 -14.99
CA VAL A 173 -9.32 -12.36 -13.83
C VAL A 173 -8.75 -11.15 -13.10
N GLU A 174 -8.24 -10.18 -13.85
CA GLU A 174 -7.71 -8.94 -13.29
C GLU A 174 -8.76 -8.19 -12.47
N ASN A 175 -9.99 -8.09 -12.98
CA ASN A 175 -11.10 -7.45 -12.26
C ASN A 175 -11.46 -8.17 -10.96
N MET A 176 -11.30 -9.49 -10.88
CA MET A 176 -11.52 -10.24 -9.63
C MET A 176 -10.46 -9.95 -8.56
N THR A 177 -9.32 -9.37 -8.93
CA THR A 177 -8.28 -8.97 -7.96
C THR A 177 -8.46 -7.57 -7.41
N LYS A 178 -9.38 -6.79 -7.97
CA LYS A 178 -9.68 -5.41 -7.57
C LYS A 178 -10.84 -5.41 -6.59
N THR A 179 -10.57 -5.03 -5.34
CA THR A 179 -11.56 -5.01 -4.26
C THR A 179 -11.79 -3.57 -3.80
N PRO A 180 -12.84 -2.88 -4.28
CA PRO A 180 -13.30 -1.63 -3.68
C PRO A 180 -13.57 -1.79 -2.18
N TRP A 181 -13.20 -0.77 -1.39
CA TRP A 181 -13.28 -0.83 0.07
C TRP A 181 -14.67 -1.21 0.61
N TRP A 182 -15.75 -0.78 -0.05
CA TRP A 182 -17.13 -0.99 0.39
C TRP A 182 -17.62 -2.43 0.19
N ILE A 183 -16.94 -3.24 -0.62
CA ILE A 183 -17.28 -4.67 -0.78
C ILE A 183 -17.08 -5.40 0.55
N VAL A 184 -16.01 -5.09 1.28
CA VAL A 184 -15.66 -5.74 2.55
C VAL A 184 -16.75 -5.55 3.61
N PRO A 185 -17.16 -4.33 4.02
CA PRO A 185 -18.26 -4.15 4.95
C PRO A 185 -19.60 -4.63 4.37
N GLY A 186 -19.84 -4.45 3.08
CA GLY A 186 -21.08 -4.91 2.42
C GLY A 186 -21.30 -6.41 2.53
N PHE A 187 -20.23 -7.20 2.51
CA PHE A 187 -20.29 -8.65 2.74
C PHE A 187 -20.24 -9.02 4.23
N TRP A 188 -19.26 -8.49 4.97
CA TRP A 188 -18.95 -8.96 6.32
C TRP A 188 -19.96 -8.51 7.37
N ILE A 189 -20.58 -7.33 7.24
CA ILE A 189 -21.58 -6.88 8.21
C ILE A 189 -22.79 -7.85 8.24
N PRO A 190 -23.45 -8.17 7.10
CA PRO A 190 -24.51 -9.17 7.09
C PRO A 190 -24.05 -10.55 7.58
N ALA A 191 -22.85 -11.00 7.19
CA ALA A 191 -22.32 -12.30 7.59
C ALA A 191 -22.09 -12.40 9.11
N ILE A 192 -21.49 -11.36 9.72
CA ILE A 192 -21.26 -11.29 11.17
C ILE A 192 -22.59 -11.28 11.91
N LEU A 193 -23.55 -10.44 11.49
CA LEU A 193 -24.87 -10.39 12.10
C LEU A 193 -25.59 -11.73 12.00
N TYR A 194 -25.51 -12.40 10.85
CA TYR A 194 -26.06 -13.74 10.66
C TYR A 194 -25.42 -14.75 11.60
N ILE A 195 -24.09 -14.73 11.76
CA ILE A 195 -23.38 -15.63 12.70
C ILE A 195 -23.84 -15.38 14.14
N ILE A 196 -23.93 -14.12 14.56
CA ILE A 196 -24.35 -13.77 15.92
C ILE A 196 -25.79 -14.23 16.18
N VAL A 197 -26.73 -13.91 15.29
CA VAL A 197 -28.17 -14.15 15.52
C VAL A 197 -28.55 -15.61 15.29
N GLN A 198 -28.09 -16.23 14.21
CA GLN A 198 -28.55 -17.57 13.82
C GLN A 198 -27.79 -18.70 14.50
N PHE A 199 -26.54 -18.47 14.90
CA PHE A 199 -25.75 -19.49 15.56
C PHE A 199 -25.38 -19.07 16.98
N GLY A 200 -24.66 -17.96 17.15
CA GLY A 200 -24.09 -17.58 18.44
C GLY A 200 -25.12 -17.43 19.57
N ALA A 201 -26.18 -16.66 19.35
CA ALA A 201 -27.25 -16.46 20.32
C ALA A 201 -28.00 -17.76 20.63
N ARG A 202 -28.17 -18.66 19.65
CA ARG A 202 -28.82 -19.95 19.84
C ARG A 202 -27.95 -20.93 20.62
N ASP A 203 -26.66 -21.00 20.31
CA ASP A 203 -25.70 -21.86 21.01
C ASP A 203 -25.59 -21.45 22.47
N LEU A 204 -25.54 -20.14 22.76
CA LEU A 204 -25.51 -19.61 24.12
C LEU A 204 -26.80 -19.94 24.88
N ALA A 205 -27.96 -19.70 24.27
CA ALA A 205 -29.26 -20.03 24.88
C ALA A 205 -29.37 -21.53 25.18
N ALA A 206 -29.01 -22.39 24.22
CA ALA A 206 -29.00 -23.84 24.41
C ALA A 206 -28.06 -24.26 25.55
N GLY A 207 -26.84 -23.70 25.61
CA GLY A 207 -25.90 -23.96 26.70
C GLY A 207 -26.38 -23.48 28.08
N ARG A 208 -27.31 -22.51 28.10
CA ARG A 208 -27.97 -22.00 29.32
C ARG A 208 -29.31 -22.68 29.62
N GLY A 209 -29.79 -23.59 28.77
CA GLY A 209 -31.08 -24.27 28.91
C GLY A 209 -32.29 -23.42 28.56
N TRP A 210 -32.11 -22.33 27.79
CA TRP A 210 -33.18 -21.44 27.37
C TRP A 210 -33.81 -21.86 26.04
N THR A 211 -35.13 -21.70 25.94
CA THR A 211 -35.89 -21.97 24.71
C THR A 211 -35.95 -20.77 23.76
N ASP A 212 -35.81 -19.55 24.29
CA ASP A 212 -35.80 -18.32 23.50
C ASP A 212 -34.36 -17.78 23.34
N PRO A 213 -33.80 -17.83 22.10
CA PRO A 213 -32.48 -17.28 21.81
C PRO A 213 -32.33 -15.79 22.10
N ASN A 214 -33.43 -15.02 22.16
CA ASN A 214 -33.35 -13.59 22.42
C ASN A 214 -32.81 -13.27 23.81
N GLN A 215 -32.96 -14.20 24.76
CA GLN A 215 -32.41 -14.05 26.11
C GLN A 215 -30.88 -13.91 26.10
N SER A 216 -30.19 -14.50 25.12
CA SER A 216 -28.73 -14.39 24.96
C SER A 216 -28.25 -12.95 24.79
N PHE A 217 -29.03 -12.08 24.14
CA PHE A 217 -28.67 -10.66 23.95
C PHE A 217 -28.74 -9.84 25.23
N LEU A 218 -29.38 -10.35 26.28
CA LEU A 218 -29.43 -9.70 27.59
C LEU A 218 -28.26 -10.11 28.49
N THR A 219 -27.38 -11.00 28.01
CA THR A 219 -26.28 -11.54 28.80
C THR A 219 -24.96 -10.84 28.53
N VAL A 220 -24.16 -10.70 29.58
CA VAL A 220 -22.77 -10.22 29.47
C VAL A 220 -21.91 -11.21 28.68
N ASP A 221 -22.16 -12.51 28.82
CA ASP A 221 -21.41 -13.58 28.14
C ASP A 221 -21.35 -13.41 26.63
N LEU A 222 -22.48 -13.05 26.00
CA LEU A 222 -22.52 -12.83 24.56
C LEU A 222 -21.53 -11.74 24.15
N TYR A 223 -21.61 -10.58 24.80
CA TYR A 223 -20.75 -9.44 24.49
C TYR A 223 -19.29 -9.70 24.87
N LEU A 224 -19.05 -10.46 25.94
CA LEU A 224 -17.72 -10.84 26.36
C LEU A 224 -17.02 -11.69 25.29
N HIS A 225 -17.71 -12.66 24.68
CA HIS A 225 -17.14 -13.45 23.58
C HIS A 225 -16.83 -12.60 22.35
N LEU A 226 -17.69 -11.62 22.02
CA LEU A 226 -17.43 -10.67 20.94
C LEU A 226 -16.19 -9.81 21.21
N VAL A 227 -16.05 -9.28 22.43
CA VAL A 227 -14.91 -8.46 22.84
C VAL A 227 -13.62 -9.29 22.87
N ILE A 228 -13.65 -10.50 23.42
CA ILE A 228 -12.50 -11.42 23.43
C ILE A 228 -12.07 -11.74 22.00
N GLY A 229 -13.01 -12.04 21.11
CA GLY A 229 -12.72 -12.28 19.70
C GLY A 229 -12.07 -11.07 19.04
N ALA A 230 -12.65 -9.87 19.23
CA ALA A 230 -12.10 -8.63 18.65
C ALA A 230 -10.71 -8.29 19.22
N PHE A 231 -10.46 -8.56 20.50
CA PHE A 231 -9.14 -8.40 21.09
C PHE A 231 -8.14 -9.42 20.55
N ALA A 232 -8.53 -10.70 20.44
CA ALA A 232 -7.71 -11.75 19.83
C ALA A 232 -7.35 -11.43 18.37
N TRP A 233 -8.26 -10.78 17.63
CA TRP A 233 -7.96 -10.27 16.31
C TRP A 233 -6.78 -9.30 16.31
N THR A 234 -6.66 -8.38 17.28
CA THR A 234 -5.53 -7.42 17.29
C THR A 234 -4.16 -8.12 17.39
N LEU A 235 -4.10 -9.25 18.10
CA LEU A 235 -2.89 -10.08 18.16
C LEU A 235 -2.67 -10.82 16.83
N LEU A 236 -3.74 -11.35 16.24
CA LEU A 236 -3.68 -12.02 14.94
C LEU A 236 -3.25 -11.05 13.84
N GLU A 237 -3.77 -9.82 13.82
CA GLU A 237 -3.35 -8.72 12.95
C GLU A 237 -1.84 -8.52 13.02
N TYR A 238 -1.32 -8.28 14.23
CA TYR A 238 0.11 -8.09 14.45
C TYR A 238 0.91 -9.30 13.94
N SER A 239 0.43 -10.50 14.24
CA SER A 239 1.10 -11.75 13.89
C SER A 239 1.16 -11.98 12.38
N LEU A 240 0.03 -11.80 11.70
CA LEU A 240 -0.06 -11.91 10.25
C LEU A 240 0.78 -10.85 9.59
N HIS A 241 0.69 -9.60 10.04
CA HIS A 241 1.43 -8.51 9.43
C HIS A 241 2.94 -8.72 9.57
N ARG A 242 3.43 -9.15 10.74
CA ARG A 242 4.85 -9.37 10.99
C ARG A 242 5.41 -10.62 10.30
N TRP A 243 4.76 -11.78 10.46
CA TRP A 243 5.37 -13.06 10.08
C TRP A 243 4.88 -13.62 8.75
N VAL A 244 3.72 -13.17 8.25
CA VAL A 244 3.14 -13.65 7.00
C VAL A 244 3.28 -12.59 5.91
N PHE A 245 2.83 -11.37 6.19
CA PHE A 245 2.81 -10.28 5.21
C PHE A 245 4.18 -9.64 5.01
N HIS A 246 5.06 -9.67 6.02
CA HIS A 246 6.49 -9.30 5.93
C HIS A 246 7.43 -10.51 5.98
N LEU A 247 6.94 -11.69 5.56
CA LEU A 247 7.79 -12.85 5.35
C LEU A 247 8.91 -12.50 4.37
N ASP A 248 10.17 -12.72 4.74
CA ASP A 248 11.30 -12.69 3.80
C ASP A 248 11.29 -13.97 2.96
N PRO A 249 10.90 -13.91 1.66
CA PRO A 249 10.83 -15.10 0.83
C PRO A 249 12.21 -15.58 0.36
N LYS A 250 13.29 -14.82 0.65
CA LYS A 250 14.65 -15.06 0.15
C LYS A 250 14.64 -15.36 -1.35
N SER A 251 15.42 -16.33 -1.81
CA SER A 251 15.49 -16.74 -3.22
C SER A 251 14.34 -17.68 -3.64
N ASN A 252 13.37 -18.00 -2.78
CA ASN A 252 12.25 -18.89 -3.14
C ASN A 252 11.20 -18.15 -3.96
N ARG A 253 11.25 -18.36 -5.28
CA ARG A 253 10.42 -17.67 -6.26
C ARG A 253 8.90 -17.89 -6.07
N PHE A 254 8.48 -19.05 -5.56
CA PHE A 254 7.06 -19.29 -5.26
C PHE A 254 6.61 -18.46 -4.06
N LEU A 255 7.43 -18.40 -3.00
CA LEU A 255 7.16 -17.55 -1.85
C LEU A 255 7.20 -16.07 -2.20
N GLN A 256 8.05 -15.65 -3.14
CA GLN A 256 8.06 -14.27 -3.65
C GLN A 256 6.73 -13.89 -4.32
N THR A 257 6.22 -14.77 -5.20
CA THR A 257 4.90 -14.54 -5.82
C THR A 257 3.79 -14.54 -4.78
N PHE A 258 3.82 -15.47 -3.83
CA PHE A 258 2.84 -15.52 -2.73
C PHE A 258 2.86 -14.24 -1.88
N HIS A 259 4.04 -13.84 -1.39
CA HIS A 259 4.25 -12.60 -0.64
C HIS A 259 3.77 -11.37 -1.43
N PHE A 260 4.08 -11.31 -2.73
CA PHE A 260 3.62 -10.21 -3.59
C PHE A 260 2.09 -10.12 -3.64
N LEU A 261 1.40 -11.24 -3.77
CA LEU A 261 -0.06 -11.28 -3.87
C LEU A 261 -0.76 -10.92 -2.56
N ILE A 262 -0.18 -11.22 -1.40
CA ILE A 262 -0.85 -10.97 -0.12
C ILE A 262 -0.54 -9.60 0.49
N HIS A 263 0.66 -9.04 0.25
CA HIS A 263 1.07 -7.76 0.84
C HIS A 263 2.12 -6.99 0.03
N GLY A 264 3.02 -7.67 -0.66
CA GLY A 264 4.09 -7.00 -1.40
C GLY A 264 3.58 -6.04 -2.49
N GLN A 265 2.45 -6.35 -3.14
CA GLN A 265 1.80 -5.42 -4.07
C GLN A 265 1.37 -4.12 -3.38
N HIS A 266 0.90 -4.19 -2.13
CA HIS A 266 0.46 -3.03 -1.39
C HIS A 266 1.63 -2.11 -1.01
N HIS A 267 2.78 -2.68 -0.60
CA HIS A 267 4.00 -1.87 -0.40
C HIS A 267 4.56 -1.30 -1.71
N LYS A 268 4.42 -2.05 -2.81
CA LYS A 268 4.95 -1.63 -4.11
C LYS A 268 4.12 -0.52 -4.75
N VAL A 269 2.79 -0.60 -4.71
CA VAL A 269 1.84 0.39 -5.23
C VAL A 269 0.89 0.86 -4.11
N PRO A 270 1.40 1.61 -3.11
CA PRO A 270 0.64 1.94 -1.90
C PRO A 270 -0.58 2.82 -2.15
N PHE A 271 -0.68 3.44 -3.32
CA PHE A 271 -1.76 4.34 -3.68
C PHE A 271 -2.85 3.69 -4.55
N ASP A 272 -2.80 2.38 -4.84
CA ASP A 272 -3.88 1.68 -5.57
C ASP A 272 -5.09 1.38 -4.65
N PRO A 273 -6.24 2.05 -4.85
CA PRO A 273 -7.38 1.94 -3.93
C PRO A 273 -8.12 0.61 -4.02
N HIS A 274 -7.81 -0.23 -5.01
CA HIS A 274 -8.46 -1.53 -5.21
C HIS A 274 -7.60 -2.72 -4.76
N ARG A 275 -6.36 -2.48 -4.33
CA ARG A 275 -5.38 -3.51 -3.95
C ARG A 275 -4.87 -3.37 -2.51
N LEU A 276 -5.69 -2.74 -1.67
CA LEU A 276 -5.40 -2.49 -0.26
C LEU A 276 -6.16 -3.45 0.65
N VAL A 277 -7.50 -3.45 0.54
CA VAL A 277 -8.36 -4.26 1.41
C VAL A 277 -8.28 -5.74 1.01
N PHE A 278 -8.48 -6.63 1.98
CA PHE A 278 -8.31 -8.05 1.71
C PHE A 278 -9.53 -8.62 0.94
N PRO A 279 -9.34 -9.32 -0.19
CA PRO A 279 -10.47 -9.81 -0.98
C PRO A 279 -11.34 -10.83 -0.23
N VAL A 280 -12.65 -10.76 -0.40
CA VAL A 280 -13.62 -11.58 0.35
C VAL A 280 -13.42 -13.10 0.16
N PRO A 281 -13.27 -13.65 -1.06
CA PRO A 281 -13.12 -15.11 -1.23
C PRO A 281 -11.93 -15.72 -0.46
N PRO A 282 -10.69 -15.21 -0.56
CA PRO A 282 -9.59 -15.73 0.27
C PRO A 282 -9.80 -15.44 1.77
N ALA A 283 -10.49 -14.35 2.13
CA ALA A 283 -10.83 -14.06 3.53
C ALA A 283 -11.74 -15.14 4.14
N ILE A 284 -12.74 -15.65 3.40
CA ILE A 284 -13.61 -16.76 3.82
C ILE A 284 -12.79 -18.03 4.06
N LEU A 285 -11.86 -18.35 3.17
CA LEU A 285 -10.97 -19.49 3.31
C LEU A 285 -10.13 -19.38 4.60
N LEU A 286 -9.49 -18.23 4.82
CA LEU A 286 -8.71 -17.97 6.04
C LEU A 286 -9.58 -18.02 7.30
N THR A 287 -10.80 -17.49 7.25
CA THR A 287 -11.76 -17.57 8.35
C THR A 287 -12.04 -19.02 8.74
N THR A 288 -12.20 -19.91 7.77
CA THR A 288 -12.42 -21.34 8.02
C THR A 288 -11.22 -22.01 8.70
N ILE A 289 -10.01 -21.62 8.32
CA ILE A 289 -8.75 -22.10 8.92
C ILE A 289 -8.61 -21.58 10.36
N PHE A 290 -8.77 -20.27 10.57
CA PHE A 290 -8.65 -19.67 11.91
C PHE A 290 -9.80 -20.03 12.85
N TYR A 291 -10.94 -20.48 12.33
CA TYR A 291 -12.01 -21.01 13.16
C TYR A 291 -11.62 -22.32 13.87
N GLN A 292 -10.73 -23.13 13.31
CA GLN A 292 -10.34 -24.41 13.90
C GLN A 292 -9.80 -24.27 15.34
N PRO A 293 -8.76 -23.45 15.62
CA PRO A 293 -8.31 -23.26 16.99
C PRO A 293 -9.38 -22.60 17.87
N VAL A 294 -10.19 -21.69 17.33
CA VAL A 294 -11.28 -21.05 18.08
C VAL A 294 -12.31 -22.09 18.55
N TYR A 295 -12.66 -23.04 17.68
CA TYR A 295 -13.60 -24.13 17.97
C TYR A 295 -13.18 -24.98 19.17
N TYR A 296 -11.88 -25.29 19.30
CA TYR A 296 -11.38 -26.13 20.38
C TYR A 296 -11.11 -25.38 21.69
N VAL A 297 -10.91 -24.06 21.65
CA VAL A 297 -10.50 -23.27 22.82
C VAL A 297 -11.69 -22.62 23.54
N PHE A 298 -12.72 -22.22 22.82
CA PHE A 298 -13.81 -21.41 23.37
C PHE A 298 -15.12 -22.19 23.50
N PRO A 299 -15.91 -21.98 24.58
CA PRO A 299 -17.19 -22.68 24.77
C PRO A 299 -18.27 -22.23 23.77
N TYR A 300 -18.23 -20.96 23.35
CA TYR A 300 -19.12 -20.42 22.31
C TYR A 300 -18.29 -19.90 21.12
N PRO A 301 -17.66 -20.82 20.35
CA PRO A 301 -16.63 -20.45 19.40
C PRO A 301 -17.15 -19.61 18.23
N ARG A 302 -18.43 -19.76 17.85
CA ARG A 302 -19.05 -18.94 16.80
C ARG A 302 -19.24 -17.48 17.22
N LEU A 303 -19.53 -17.21 18.49
CA LEU A 303 -19.55 -15.85 19.03
C LEU A 303 -18.14 -15.27 19.07
N THR A 304 -17.14 -16.03 19.54
CA THR A 304 -15.75 -15.57 19.52
C THR A 304 -15.26 -15.30 18.10
N LEU A 305 -15.60 -16.17 17.14
CA LEU A 305 -15.32 -15.95 15.72
C LEU A 305 -15.96 -14.65 15.21
N ALA A 306 -17.24 -14.42 15.51
CA ALA A 306 -17.93 -13.19 15.12
C ALA A 306 -17.22 -11.95 15.70
N GLY A 307 -16.77 -12.01 16.95
CA GLY A 307 -15.92 -10.99 17.55
C GLY A 307 -14.62 -10.76 16.78
N GLY A 308 -13.92 -11.83 16.41
CA GLY A 308 -12.71 -11.76 15.60
C GLY A 308 -12.94 -11.14 14.23
N LEU A 309 -14.06 -11.47 13.58
CA LEU A 309 -14.47 -10.89 12.29
C LEU A 309 -14.85 -9.41 12.42
N ILE A 310 -15.44 -8.98 13.54
CA ILE A 310 -15.64 -7.56 13.85
C ILE A 310 -14.28 -6.85 13.96
N GLY A 311 -13.32 -7.45 14.68
CA GLY A 311 -11.95 -6.94 14.77
C GLY A 311 -11.30 -6.79 13.39
N TYR A 312 -11.38 -7.83 12.55
CA TYR A 312 -10.91 -7.82 11.16
C TYR A 312 -11.53 -6.69 10.34
N LEU A 313 -12.84 -6.54 10.39
CA LEU A 313 -13.53 -5.51 9.63
C LEU A 313 -13.09 -4.10 10.08
N ILE A 314 -12.97 -3.88 11.38
CA ILE A 314 -12.46 -2.61 11.93
C ILE A 314 -11.03 -2.37 11.45
N TYR A 315 -10.17 -3.37 11.54
CA TYR A 315 -8.78 -3.30 11.06
C TYR A 315 -8.71 -2.90 9.59
N ASP A 316 -9.44 -3.58 8.70
CA ASP A 316 -9.33 -3.39 7.26
C ASP A 316 -9.87 -2.00 6.85
N MET A 317 -10.93 -1.54 7.53
CA MET A 317 -11.47 -0.18 7.33
C MET A 317 -10.55 0.90 7.90
N ILE A 318 -9.92 0.67 9.06
CA ILE A 318 -8.87 1.57 9.57
C ILE A 318 -7.75 1.64 8.54
N HIS A 319 -7.22 0.50 8.09
CA HIS A 319 -6.12 0.43 7.14
C HIS A 319 -6.41 1.24 5.87
N TYR A 320 -7.60 1.05 5.27
CA TYR A 320 -8.04 1.83 4.13
C TYR A 320 -8.11 3.33 4.44
N TYR A 321 -8.69 3.70 5.60
CA TYR A 321 -8.78 5.09 6.02
C TYR A 321 -7.43 5.73 6.32
N LEU A 322 -6.42 4.98 6.80
CA LEU A 322 -5.07 5.52 6.99
C LEU A 322 -4.44 5.92 5.65
N HIS A 323 -4.71 5.19 4.57
CA HIS A 323 -4.21 5.52 3.23
C HIS A 323 -4.98 6.66 2.57
N TYR A 324 -6.31 6.65 2.62
CA TYR A 324 -7.15 7.57 1.82
C TYR A 324 -7.87 8.66 2.62
N GLY A 325 -7.95 8.53 3.94
CA GLY A 325 -8.60 9.50 4.83
C GLY A 325 -7.68 10.66 5.23
N SER A 326 -8.25 11.69 5.86
CA SER A 326 -7.50 12.83 6.41
C SER A 326 -7.89 13.04 7.88
N PRO A 327 -7.39 12.19 8.81
CA PRO A 327 -7.72 12.30 10.22
C PRO A 327 -7.24 13.62 10.82
N ALA A 328 -8.06 14.23 11.69
CA ALA A 328 -7.79 15.54 12.31
C ALA A 328 -7.35 15.41 13.78
N GLY A 329 -6.26 14.67 14.03
CA GLY A 329 -5.75 14.40 15.38
C GLY A 329 -6.22 13.08 15.99
N GLY A 330 -5.79 12.81 17.24
CA GLY A 330 -6.16 11.60 17.99
C GLY A 330 -5.49 10.31 17.50
N HIS A 331 -6.15 9.18 17.78
CA HIS A 331 -5.62 7.83 17.50
C HIS A 331 -5.38 7.58 16.01
N LEU A 332 -6.38 7.79 15.15
CA LEU A 332 -6.24 7.56 13.70
C LEU A 332 -5.20 8.48 13.05
N TYR A 333 -5.00 9.69 13.58
CA TYR A 333 -3.93 10.57 13.14
C TYR A 333 -2.55 10.01 13.50
N HIS A 334 -2.39 9.53 14.73
CA HIS A 334 -1.18 8.86 15.17
C HIS A 334 -0.91 7.62 14.30
N MET A 335 -1.91 6.75 14.13
CA MET A 335 -1.79 5.53 13.33
C MET A 335 -1.53 5.82 11.86
N LYS A 336 -2.11 6.88 11.26
CA LYS A 336 -1.78 7.26 9.87
C LYS A 336 -0.31 7.59 9.72
N ARG A 337 0.23 8.40 10.63
CA ARG A 337 1.65 8.74 10.63
C ARG A 337 2.55 7.54 10.91
N TYR A 338 2.11 6.67 11.81
CA TYR A 338 2.80 5.43 12.19
C TYR A 338 2.90 4.48 11.00
N HIS A 339 1.77 4.22 10.35
CA HIS A 339 1.67 3.34 9.19
C HIS A 339 2.38 3.90 7.95
N TYR A 340 2.32 5.21 7.70
CA TYR A 340 3.12 5.82 6.64
C TYR A 340 4.62 5.72 6.94
N SER A 341 5.03 5.82 8.20
CA SER A 341 6.43 5.57 8.56
C SER A 341 6.82 4.11 8.31
N HIS A 342 5.92 3.15 8.52
CA HIS A 342 6.13 1.75 8.16
C HIS A 342 6.31 1.58 6.64
N HIS A 343 5.43 2.17 5.82
CA HIS A 343 5.49 2.07 4.37
C HIS A 343 6.71 2.70 3.72
N PHE A 344 7.15 3.85 4.22
CA PHE A 344 8.12 4.70 3.51
C PHE A 344 9.46 4.85 4.23
N VAL A 345 9.61 4.37 5.47
CA VAL A 345 10.83 4.59 6.27
C VAL A 345 11.31 3.31 6.97
N HIS A 346 10.43 2.58 7.67
CA HIS A 346 10.77 1.46 8.55
C HIS A 346 9.92 0.22 8.20
N HIS A 347 10.30 -0.49 7.14
CA HIS A 347 9.55 -1.65 6.64
C HIS A 347 9.54 -2.84 7.62
N ASP A 348 10.50 -2.91 8.53
CA ASP A 348 10.72 -3.97 9.53
C ASP A 348 10.22 -3.59 10.94
N GLN A 349 9.44 -2.52 11.06
CA GLN A 349 8.85 -2.05 12.32
C GLN A 349 7.43 -1.57 12.09
N GLY A 350 6.63 -1.44 13.16
CA GLY A 350 5.29 -0.86 13.07
C GLY A 350 4.27 -1.76 12.41
N TYR A 351 4.18 -3.01 12.88
CA TYR A 351 3.27 -4.00 12.33
C TYR A 351 1.82 -3.82 12.79
N GLY A 352 1.58 -3.06 13.87
CA GLY A 352 0.24 -2.73 14.31
C GLY A 352 -0.40 -1.64 13.43
N ILE A 353 -1.54 -1.95 12.81
CA ILE A 353 -2.31 -1.01 11.96
C ILE A 353 -3.45 -0.39 12.76
N SER A 354 -4.18 -1.21 13.53
CA SER A 354 -5.25 -0.76 14.40
C SER A 354 -4.71 -0.06 15.65
N SER A 355 -3.57 -0.52 16.20
CA SER A 355 -2.88 0.11 17.34
C SER A 355 -1.41 -0.31 17.43
N ASP A 356 -0.57 0.50 18.09
CA ASP A 356 0.84 0.17 18.37
C ASP A 356 1.04 -0.69 19.65
N LEU A 357 -0.02 -1.31 20.16
CA LEU A 357 0.00 -2.09 21.42
C LEU A 357 0.99 -3.25 21.36
N TRP A 358 0.83 -4.12 20.36
CA TRP A 358 1.67 -5.31 20.20
C TRP A 358 3.10 -4.95 19.78
N ASP A 359 3.27 -3.85 19.03
CA ASP A 359 4.59 -3.32 18.72
C ASP A 359 5.36 -2.89 19.98
N LYS A 360 4.68 -2.26 20.94
CA LYS A 360 5.28 -1.91 22.25
C LYS A 360 5.70 -3.16 23.02
N LEU A 361 4.82 -4.16 23.06
CA LEU A 361 5.06 -5.39 23.83
C LEU A 361 6.17 -6.25 23.22
N PHE A 362 6.27 -6.32 21.89
CA PHE A 362 7.22 -7.16 21.17
C PHE A 362 8.45 -6.41 20.64
N GLY A 363 8.62 -5.13 20.99
CA GLY A 363 9.82 -4.34 20.68
C GLY A 363 9.96 -3.95 19.21
N THR A 364 8.87 -3.82 18.47
CA THR A 364 8.85 -3.44 17.04
C THR A 364 8.27 -2.06 16.80
N ARG A 365 8.25 -1.20 17.83
CA ARG A 365 7.60 0.11 17.79
C ARG A 365 8.38 1.16 17.00
N ILE A 366 7.70 1.86 16.11
CA ILE A 366 8.24 3.07 15.45
C ILE A 366 8.15 4.28 16.39
N ILE A 367 9.27 4.97 16.58
CA ILE A 367 9.31 6.23 17.33
C ILE A 367 9.03 7.40 16.39
N LEU A 368 7.80 7.90 16.42
CA LEU A 368 7.41 9.06 15.62
C LEU A 368 7.98 10.36 16.19
N ARG A 369 8.48 11.22 15.28
CA ARG A 369 8.93 12.57 15.64
C ARG A 369 7.77 13.43 16.12
N LYS A 370 8.03 14.30 17.10
CA LYS A 370 7.05 15.32 17.51
C LYS A 370 6.99 16.41 16.43
N LEU A 371 5.80 16.67 15.91
CA LEU A 371 5.58 17.73 14.93
C LEU A 371 5.21 19.03 15.63
N LYS A 372 5.65 20.15 15.05
CA LYS A 372 5.26 21.50 15.50
C LYS A 372 3.83 21.88 15.07
N TYR A 373 3.29 21.19 14.08
CA TYR A 373 1.96 21.42 13.50
C TYR A 373 1.33 20.10 13.06
N LEU A 374 0.01 20.08 12.92
CA LEU A 374 -0.71 18.93 12.38
C LEU A 374 -0.55 18.88 10.85
N LEU A 375 -0.11 17.73 10.35
CA LEU A 375 -0.20 17.36 8.93
C LEU A 375 -1.65 17.39 8.47
N LYS A 376 -1.87 17.92 7.27
CA LYS A 376 -3.14 17.84 6.53
C LYS A 376 -2.87 17.04 5.28
N TRP A 377 -3.58 15.94 5.07
CA TRP A 377 -3.55 15.19 3.81
C TRP A 377 -4.62 15.76 2.89
#